data_AF-A0AAV9CN53-F1
#
_entry.id   AF-A0AAV9CN53-F1
#
_cell.length_a   1.000
_cell.length_b   1.000
_cell.length_c   1.000
_cell.angle_alpha   90.00
_cell.angle_beta   90.00
_cell.angle_gamma   90.00
#
_symmetry.space_group_name_H-M   'P 1'
#
loop_
_entity.id
_entity.type
_entity.pdbx_description
1 polymer ?
#
loop_
_entity_poly.entity_id
_entity_poly.type
_entity_poly.pdbx_seq_one_letter_code
_entity_poly.pdbx_strand_id
1 'polypeptide(L)'
;MVSFEIPNIRLFWSTDQRFTSQFSEGKLGAKFKPFSKFPPCYKDMSFWISDAFTENNLCEVVRGIAGDLVEEVSLIDNFTNKKGQTSHCYRIAYRSMERSLTAEEINQLQVHQCGQYIQYHFLVFTLC
;
A
#
# COMPACT_ATOMS: atom_id res chain seq x y z
N MET A 1 -2.68 -16.40 10.72
CA MET A 1 -3.93 -15.89 10.10
C MET A 1 -5.18 -16.64 10.58
N VAL A 2 -5.22 -17.98 10.69
CA VAL A 2 -6.42 -18.69 11.20
C VAL A 2 -6.34 -19.03 12.71
N SER A 3 -5.18 -19.46 13.23
CA SER A 3 -5.08 -19.92 14.63
C SER A 3 -5.03 -18.81 15.69
N PHE A 4 -4.65 -17.58 15.31
CA PHE A 4 -4.45 -16.44 16.24
C PHE A 4 -5.29 -15.21 15.88
N GLU A 5 -6.16 -15.29 14.85
CA GLU A 5 -7.02 -14.20 14.36
C GLU A 5 -6.27 -12.89 14.03
N ILE A 6 -4.99 -12.99 13.65
CA ILE A 6 -4.15 -11.83 13.28
C ILE A 6 -4.63 -11.24 11.94
N PRO A 7 -5.08 -9.98 11.90
CA PRO A 7 -5.76 -9.39 10.75
C PRO A 7 -4.82 -8.84 9.68
N ASN A 8 -3.54 -8.61 9.98
CA ASN A 8 -2.58 -8.06 9.03
C ASN A 8 -1.18 -8.68 9.24
N ILE A 9 -0.56 -9.16 8.17
CA ILE A 9 0.77 -9.79 8.22
C ILE A 9 1.89 -8.83 8.60
N ARG A 10 1.71 -7.51 8.39
CA ARG A 10 2.68 -6.48 8.78
C ARG A 10 2.94 -6.47 10.30
N LEU A 11 2.00 -6.97 11.09
CA LEU A 11 2.15 -7.09 12.54
C LEU A 11 3.32 -7.99 12.96
N PHE A 12 3.67 -9.00 12.16
CA PHE A 12 4.81 -9.88 12.47
C PHE A 12 6.16 -9.18 12.35
N TRP A 13 6.21 -8.09 11.58
CA TRP A 13 7.41 -7.28 11.35
C TRP A 13 7.42 -6.02 12.21
N SER A 14 6.36 -5.79 13.01
CA SER A 14 6.24 -4.62 13.86
C SER A 14 6.93 -4.84 15.20
N THR A 15 7.64 -3.82 15.68
CA THR A 15 8.23 -3.77 17.03
C THR A 15 7.27 -3.23 18.08
N ASP A 16 5.98 -3.08 17.75
CA ASP A 16 4.98 -2.50 18.64
C ASP A 16 4.76 -3.36 19.89
N GLN A 17 5.02 -2.77 21.06
CA GLN A 17 4.85 -3.42 22.35
C GLN A 17 3.41 -3.90 22.59
N ARG A 18 2.40 -3.25 21.98
CA ARG A 18 0.99 -3.66 22.03
C ARG A 18 0.73 -5.00 21.35
N PHE A 19 1.56 -5.38 20.37
CA PHE A 19 1.52 -6.68 19.72
C PHE A 19 2.40 -7.68 20.49
N THR A 20 3.67 -7.34 20.73
CA THR A 20 4.65 -8.25 21.36
C THR A 20 4.26 -8.66 22.77
N SER A 21 3.63 -7.79 23.57
CA SER A 21 3.16 -8.12 24.92
C SER A 21 2.02 -9.15 24.96
N GLN A 22 1.28 -9.32 23.87
CA GLN A 22 0.17 -10.29 23.81
C GLN A 22 0.67 -11.73 23.64
N PHE A 23 1.87 -11.91 23.09
CA PHE A 23 2.48 -13.20 22.81
C PHE A 23 3.68 -13.43 23.74
N SER A 24 3.40 -13.92 24.95
CA SER A 24 4.43 -14.36 25.91
C SER A 24 4.73 -15.85 25.75
N GLU A 25 6.00 -16.23 25.97
CA GLU A 25 6.44 -17.63 25.95
C GLU A 25 5.55 -18.50 26.84
N GLY A 26 5.06 -19.62 26.30
CA GLY A 26 4.23 -20.59 27.01
C GLY A 26 2.71 -20.41 26.89
N LYS A 27 2.21 -19.34 26.26
CA LYS A 27 0.76 -19.15 26.01
C LYS A 27 0.35 -19.56 24.59
N LEU A 28 0.40 -20.87 24.32
CA LEU A 28 -0.14 -21.46 23.09
C LEU A 28 -1.68 -21.36 23.13
N GLY A 29 -2.25 -20.46 22.31
CA GLY A 29 -3.71 -20.23 22.21
C GLY A 29 -4.18 -18.81 22.51
N ALA A 30 -3.27 -17.87 22.77
CA ALA A 30 -3.63 -16.46 22.95
C ALA A 30 -4.19 -15.87 21.65
N LYS A 31 -5.48 -15.50 21.65
CA LYS A 31 -6.09 -14.77 20.53
C LYS A 31 -5.58 -13.33 20.51
N PHE A 32 -5.25 -12.84 19.32
CA PHE A 32 -4.87 -11.45 19.14
C PHE A 32 -6.05 -10.53 19.50
N LYS A 33 -5.84 -9.62 20.45
CA LYS A 33 -6.77 -8.54 20.74
C LYS A 33 -6.45 -7.38 19.80
N PRO A 34 -7.33 -7.07 18.83
CA PRO A 34 -7.12 -5.96 17.92
C PRO A 34 -7.13 -4.64 18.68
N PHE A 35 -6.17 -3.78 18.36
CA PHE A 35 -6.15 -2.39 18.80
C PHE A 35 -6.82 -1.48 17.75
N SER A 36 -7.16 -0.25 18.18
CA SER A 36 -7.82 0.73 17.33
C SER A 36 -7.03 0.96 16.05
N LYS A 37 -7.71 0.84 14.90
CA LYS A 37 -7.11 1.07 13.60
C LYS A 37 -7.10 2.56 13.30
N PHE A 38 -5.97 3.07 12.82
CA PHE A 38 -5.92 4.42 12.27
C PHE A 38 -6.69 4.48 10.93
N PRO A 39 -7.33 5.63 10.61
CA PRO A 39 -8.05 5.77 9.36
C PRO A 39 -7.09 5.60 8.17
N PRO A 40 -7.51 4.88 7.11
CA PRO A 40 -6.73 4.79 5.88
C PRO A 40 -6.79 6.11 5.11
N CYS A 41 -5.72 6.44 4.40
CA CYS A 41 -5.69 7.50 3.39
C CYS A 41 -5.62 6.84 2.01
N TYR A 42 -6.62 7.09 1.16
CA TYR A 42 -6.65 6.56 -0.20
C TYR A 42 -6.06 7.57 -1.17
N LYS A 43 -5.28 7.08 -2.12
CA LYS A 43 -4.83 7.86 -3.25
C LYS A 43 -4.87 7.04 -4.52
N ASP A 44 -5.31 7.69 -5.58
CA ASP A 44 -5.47 7.05 -6.87
C ASP A 44 -4.34 7.50 -7.79
N MET A 45 -3.97 6.63 -8.71
CA MET A 45 -2.87 6.86 -9.62
C MET A 45 -3.18 6.21 -10.95
N SER A 46 -3.17 7.02 -12.00
CA SER A 46 -3.40 6.57 -13.36
C SER A 46 -2.18 6.82 -14.23
N PHE A 47 -1.82 5.81 -15.04
CA PHE A 47 -0.71 5.87 -15.98
C PHE A 47 -0.92 4.93 -17.15
N TRP A 48 -0.30 5.27 -18.29
CA TRP A 48 -0.31 4.40 -19.46
C TRP A 48 0.71 3.28 -19.27
N ILE A 49 0.28 2.06 -19.58
CA ILE A 49 1.12 0.88 -19.49
C ILE A 49 1.72 0.54 -20.86
N SER A 50 2.88 -0.11 -20.84
CA SER A 50 3.47 -0.76 -22.00
C SER A 50 3.27 -2.28 -21.90
N ASP A 51 3.49 -3.00 -22.99
CA ASP A 51 3.38 -4.48 -23.00
C ASP A 51 4.36 -5.17 -22.03
N ALA A 52 5.39 -4.47 -21.57
CA ALA A 52 6.35 -4.98 -20.57
C ALA A 52 5.91 -4.73 -19.12
N PHE A 53 4.79 -4.04 -18.89
CA PHE A 53 4.30 -3.77 -17.55
C PHE A 53 3.70 -5.02 -16.92
N THR A 54 4.02 -5.26 -15.65
CA THR A 54 3.41 -6.30 -14.84
C THR A 54 3.04 -5.69 -13.50
N GLU A 55 1.91 -6.11 -12.93
CA GLU A 55 1.40 -5.61 -11.64
C GLU A 55 2.43 -5.80 -10.51
N ASN A 56 3.23 -6.87 -10.58
CA ASN A 56 4.30 -7.11 -9.63
C ASN A 56 5.36 -5.99 -9.62
N ASN A 57 5.71 -5.43 -10.78
CA ASN A 57 6.68 -4.33 -10.87
C ASN A 57 6.15 -3.08 -10.14
N LEU A 58 4.85 -2.79 -10.28
CA LEU A 58 4.23 -1.69 -9.53
C LEU A 58 4.27 -1.96 -8.03
N CYS A 59 3.89 -3.17 -7.60
CA CYS A 59 3.91 -3.55 -6.19
C CYS A 59 5.32 -3.47 -5.59
N GLU A 60 6.36 -3.85 -6.33
CA GLU A 60 7.76 -3.72 -5.89
C GLU A 60 8.19 -2.26 -5.75
N VAL A 61 7.85 -1.41 -6.73
CA VAL A 61 8.17 0.03 -6.67
C VAL A 61 7.45 0.70 -5.50
N VAL A 62 6.14 0.48 -5.38
CA VAL A 62 5.33 1.06 -4.30
C VAL A 62 5.83 0.58 -2.93
N ARG A 63 6.18 -0.70 -2.79
CA ARG A 63 6.75 -1.23 -1.56
C ARG A 63 8.15 -0.66 -1.27
N GLY A 64 9.00 -0.50 -2.28
CA GLY A 64 10.33 0.08 -2.13
C GLY A 64 10.30 1.54 -1.67
N ILE A 65 9.28 2.30 -2.10
CA ILE A 65 9.12 3.71 -1.78
C ILE A 65 8.38 3.91 -0.44
N ALA A 66 7.20 3.31 -0.31
CA ALA A 66 6.30 3.58 0.80
C ALA A 66 6.42 2.56 1.96
N GLY A 67 7.13 1.45 1.74
CA GLY A 67 7.38 0.42 2.75
C GLY A 67 6.10 -0.07 3.43
N ASP A 68 6.14 -0.12 4.76
CA ASP A 68 5.04 -0.60 5.59
C ASP A 68 3.84 0.35 5.67
N LEU A 69 3.92 1.57 5.10
CA LEU A 69 2.79 2.49 5.08
C LEU A 69 1.69 2.04 4.11
N VAL A 70 2.03 1.26 3.09
CA VAL A 70 1.04 0.75 2.13
C VAL A 70 0.39 -0.50 2.68
N GLU A 71 -0.93 -0.45 2.80
CA GLU A 71 -1.75 -1.59 3.19
C GLU A 71 -2.17 -2.41 1.98
N GLU A 72 -2.54 -1.75 0.89
CA GLU A 72 -3.11 -2.39 -0.29
C GLU A 72 -2.86 -1.55 -1.55
N VAL A 73 -2.67 -2.23 -2.68
CA VAL A 73 -2.63 -1.65 -4.03
C VAL A 73 -3.63 -2.42 -4.89
N SER A 74 -4.66 -1.76 -5.39
CA SER A 74 -5.77 -2.42 -6.10
C SER A 74 -6.01 -1.72 -7.44
N LEU A 75 -6.12 -2.48 -8.53
CA LEU A 75 -6.56 -1.96 -9.82
C LEU A 75 -8.06 -1.62 -9.73
N ILE A 76 -8.40 -0.34 -9.87
CA ILE A 76 -9.79 0.13 -9.78
C ILE A 76 -10.41 0.42 -11.14
N ASP A 77 -9.60 0.74 -12.15
CA ASP A 77 -10.08 1.02 -13.49
C ASP A 77 -9.03 0.68 -14.56
N ASN A 78 -9.50 0.30 -15.74
CA ASN A 78 -8.66 0.12 -16.91
C ASN A 78 -9.35 0.72 -18.14
N PHE A 79 -8.59 1.46 -18.94
CA PHE A 79 -9.11 2.17 -20.09
C PHE A 79 -8.20 1.96 -21.30
N THR A 80 -8.77 1.59 -22.44
CA THR A 80 -8.02 1.46 -23.70
C THR A 80 -8.47 2.52 -24.68
N ASN A 81 -7.53 3.33 -25.18
CA ASN A 81 -7.79 4.38 -26.15
C ASN A 81 -7.91 3.81 -27.57
N LYS A 82 -8.53 4.57 -28.48
CA LYS A 82 -8.64 4.26 -29.92
C LYS A 82 -7.29 4.06 -30.62
N LYS A 83 -6.19 4.56 -30.03
CA LYS A 83 -4.82 4.36 -30.49
C LYS A 83 -4.20 3.03 -30.06
N GLY A 84 -4.95 2.17 -29.35
CA GLY A 84 -4.46 0.88 -28.83
C GLY A 84 -3.58 1.00 -27.59
N GLN A 85 -3.55 2.16 -26.92
CA GLN A 85 -2.84 2.34 -25.66
C GLN A 85 -3.77 2.01 -24.50
N THR A 86 -3.27 1.30 -23.50
CA THR A 86 -4.02 0.95 -22.28
C THR A 86 -3.50 1.75 -21.08
N SER A 87 -4.43 2.31 -20.31
CA SER A 87 -4.21 3.04 -19.08
C SER A 87 -4.78 2.24 -17.93
N HIS A 88 -4.03 2.13 -16.84
CA HIS A 88 -4.48 1.50 -15.60
C HIS A 88 -4.61 2.57 -14.52
N CYS A 89 -5.66 2.46 -13.71
CA CYS A 89 -5.85 3.27 -12.51
C CYS A 89 -5.76 2.37 -11.28
N TYR A 90 -4.78 2.62 -10.43
CA TYR A 90 -4.59 1.92 -9.17
C TYR A 90 -4.96 2.81 -8.00
N ARG A 91 -5.65 2.24 -7.02
CA ARG A 91 -5.88 2.84 -5.71
C ARG A 91 -4.89 2.25 -4.71
N ILE A 92 -4.12 3.13 -4.08
CA ILE A 92 -3.18 2.79 -3.02
C ILE A 92 -3.80 3.19 -1.68
N ALA A 93 -3.94 2.22 -0.78
CA ALA A 93 -4.42 2.43 0.58
C ALA A 93 -3.22 2.60 1.52
N TYR A 94 -2.99 3.83 1.98
CA TYR A 94 -1.97 4.12 2.99
C TYR A 94 -2.57 4.03 4.39
N ARG A 95 -1.97 3.20 5.24
CA ARG A 95 -2.33 3.12 6.66
C ARG A 95 -1.10 2.75 7.48
N SER A 96 -0.75 3.61 8.42
CA SER A 96 0.24 3.32 9.46
C SER A 96 -0.38 2.53 10.61
N MET A 97 0.42 1.64 11.20
CA MET A 97 0.04 0.85 12.38
C MET A 97 0.29 1.59 13.70
N GLU A 98 1.09 2.66 13.65
CA GLU A 98 1.59 3.38 14.83
C GLU A 98 0.93 4.74 15.03
N ARG A 99 0.56 5.42 13.94
CA ARG A 99 0.02 6.79 13.98
C ARG A 99 -1.00 7.07 12.89
N SER A 100 -1.75 8.16 13.06
CA SER A 100 -2.57 8.74 11.99
C SER A 100 -1.68 9.30 10.89
N LEU A 101 -2.11 9.13 9.64
CA LEU A 101 -1.45 9.71 8.49
C LEU A 101 -2.11 11.04 8.11
N THR A 102 -1.30 12.06 7.79
CA THR A 102 -1.79 13.34 7.26
C THR A 102 -1.95 13.26 5.75
N ALA A 103 -2.90 14.02 5.19
CA ALA A 103 -3.07 14.05 3.73
C ALA A 103 -1.84 14.63 3.03
N GLU A 104 -1.15 15.57 3.68
CA GLU A 104 0.01 16.26 3.12
C GLU A 104 1.24 15.36 3.02
N GLU A 105 1.55 14.56 4.03
CA GLU A 105 2.69 13.64 3.97
C GLU A 105 2.50 12.58 2.87
N ILE A 106 1.27 12.08 2.72
CA ILE A 106 0.94 11.06 1.71
C ILE A 106 0.95 11.68 0.31
N ASN A 107 0.48 12.92 0.17
CA ASN A 107 0.62 13.66 -1.08
C ASN A 107 2.08 13.85 -1.45
N GLN A 108 2.94 14.24 -0.51
CA GLN A 108 4.38 14.41 -0.77
C GLN A 108 5.03 13.09 -1.17
N LEU A 109 4.71 11.98 -0.49
CA LEU A 109 5.22 10.65 -0.83
C LEU A 109 4.78 10.23 -2.24
N GLN A 110 3.50 10.41 -2.56
CA GLN A 110 2.95 10.05 -3.86
C GLN A 110 3.49 10.92 -5.00
N VAL A 111 3.54 12.24 -4.83
CA VAL A 111 4.00 13.18 -5.87
C VAL A 111 5.51 13.06 -6.06
N HIS A 112 6.28 13.08 -4.97
CA HIS A 112 7.72 13.19 -5.05
C HIS A 112 8.39 11.85 -5.33
N GLN A 113 7.92 10.75 -4.75
CA GLN A 113 8.64 9.48 -4.84
C GLN A 113 8.00 8.54 -5.86
N CYS A 114 6.70 8.28 -5.75
CA CYS A 114 6.00 7.44 -6.74
C CYS A 114 5.90 8.15 -8.10
N GLY A 115 5.56 9.44 -8.11
CA GLY A 115 5.43 10.25 -9.32
C GLY A 115 6.72 10.37 -10.11
N GLN A 116 7.86 10.64 -9.47
CA GLN A 116 9.15 10.73 -10.17
C GLN A 116 9.56 9.40 -10.81
N TYR A 117 9.41 8.29 -10.09
CA TYR A 117 9.79 6.97 -10.61
C TYR A 117 8.87 6.51 -11.75
N ILE A 118 7.57 6.75 -11.60
CA ILE A 118 6.57 6.37 -12.61
C ILE A 118 6.63 7.29 -13.82
N GLN A 119 6.92 8.59 -13.66
CA GLN A 119 7.17 9.47 -14.80
C GLN A 119 8.45 9.09 -15.56
N TYR A 120 9.49 8.61 -14.86
CA TYR A 120 10.72 8.15 -15.50
C TYR A 120 10.56 6.83 -16.25
N HIS A 121 9.65 5.97 -15.79
CA HIS A 121 9.54 4.58 -16.26
C HIS A 121 8.24 4.27 -17.03
N PHE A 122 7.20 5.12 -16.92
CA PHE A 122 5.88 4.97 -17.52
C PHE A 122 5.38 6.30 -18.09
N LEU A 123 4.74 6.25 -19.27
CA LEU A 123 4.32 7.44 -20.00
C LEU A 123 3.04 8.04 -19.39
N VAL A 124 3.15 9.30 -18.93
CA VAL A 124 2.07 10.25 -18.59
C VAL A 124 1.26 9.94 -17.32
N PHE A 125 1.24 10.91 -16.40
CA PHE A 125 0.62 10.87 -15.08
C PHE A 125 -0.62 11.78 -15.04
N THR A 126 -1.76 11.27 -14.56
CA THR A 126 -2.85 12.12 -14.06
C THR A 126 -3.05 11.80 -12.58
N LEU A 127 -2.61 12.71 -11.70
CA LEU A 127 -3.03 12.76 -10.30
C LEU A 127 -4.47 13.27 -10.29
N CYS A 128 -5.41 12.43 -9.90
CA CYS A 128 -6.71 12.90 -9.42
C CYS A 128 -6.66 13.09 -7.91
#